data_AF-A0A284RCM8-F1
#
_entry.id   AF-A0A284RCM8-F1
#
_cell.length_a   1.000
_cell.length_b   1.000
_cell.length_c   1.000
_cell.angle_alpha   90.00
_cell.angle_beta   90.00
_cell.angle_gamma   90.00
#
_symmetry.space_group_name_H-M   'P 1'
#
loop_
_entity.id
_entity.type
_entity.pdbx_description
1 polymer ?
#
loop_
_entity_poly.entity_id
_entity_poly.type
_entity_poly.pdbx_seq_one_letter_code
_entity_poly.pdbx_strand_id
1 'polypeptide(L)'
;MIGFTQLMQLMEVDCRATAPSGIGYKLIVVPELRAVYRGVVEKLLELVDGVRHPLVCPGRAARPGGNIFNSTTPIALTNLDIQPDLTLTPKLNDAAIYFVHRVIDGADIYSVMNALRKSVDVVISVRALPLSLHQTPLEH
;
A
#
# COMPACT_ATOMS: atom_id res chain seq x y z
N MET A 1 -0.70 5.08 -9.67
CA MET A 1 -1.04 6.40 -9.08
C MET A 1 -2.54 6.56 -9.23
N ILE A 2 -3.27 6.79 -8.14
CA ILE A 2 -4.73 6.93 -8.17
C ILE A 2 -5.04 8.33 -8.73
N GLY A 3 -5.92 8.42 -9.73
CA GLY A 3 -6.36 9.71 -10.27
C GLY A 3 -7.29 10.45 -9.30
N PHE A 4 -7.43 11.77 -9.46
CA PHE A 4 -8.30 12.61 -8.61
C PHE A 4 -9.71 12.03 -8.43
N THR A 5 -10.36 11.63 -9.53
CA THR A 5 -11.74 11.09 -9.50
C THR A 5 -11.83 9.79 -8.70
N GLN A 6 -10.79 8.95 -8.76
CA GLN A 6 -10.77 7.68 -8.04
C GLN A 6 -10.53 7.88 -6.54
N LEU A 7 -9.74 8.89 -6.14
CA LEU A 7 -9.54 9.22 -4.73
C LEU A 7 -10.86 9.56 -4.04
N MET A 8 -11.72 10.32 -4.73
CA MET A 8 -13.03 10.72 -4.21
C MET A 8 -13.99 9.54 -4.02
N GLN A 9 -13.73 8.42 -4.69
CA GLN A 9 -14.55 7.21 -4.64
C GLN A 9 -13.99 6.15 -3.68
N LEU A 10 -12.88 6.43 -2.98
CA LEU A 10 -12.37 5.50 -1.99
C LEU A 10 -13.35 5.37 -0.82
N MET A 11 -13.58 4.13 -0.42
CA MET A 11 -14.42 3.76 0.71
C MET A 11 -13.57 3.05 1.77
N GLU A 12 -14.02 3.08 3.02
CA GLU A 12 -13.43 2.26 4.07
C GLU A 12 -14.00 0.84 4.00
N VAL A 13 -13.11 -0.16 3.95
CA VAL A 13 -13.45 -1.58 4.14
C VAL A 13 -12.30 -2.25 4.89
N ASP A 14 -12.58 -2.91 6.02
CA ASP A 14 -11.60 -3.67 6.83
C ASP A 14 -10.30 -2.89 7.15
N CYS A 15 -10.46 -1.65 7.61
CA CYS A 15 -9.32 -0.75 7.88
C CYS A 15 -8.38 -0.55 6.67
N ARG A 16 -8.92 -0.63 5.45
CA ARG A 16 -8.23 -0.29 4.20
C ARG A 16 -9.05 0.69 3.39
N ALA A 17 -8.36 1.58 2.69
CA ALA A 17 -9.01 2.44 1.71
C ALA A 17 -9.18 1.61 0.45
N THR A 18 -10.42 1.32 0.09
CA THR A 18 -10.76 0.41 -0.99
C THR A 18 -11.38 1.19 -2.15
N ALA A 19 -10.79 1.05 -3.32
CA ALA A 19 -11.34 1.61 -4.56
C ALA A 19 -12.56 0.80 -5.03
N PRO A 20 -13.44 1.37 -5.88
CA PRO A 20 -14.57 0.63 -6.45
C PRO A 20 -14.18 -0.63 -7.25
N SER A 21 -12.93 -0.72 -7.69
CA SER A 21 -12.36 -1.91 -8.32
C SER A 21 -12.07 -3.06 -7.34
N GLY A 22 -12.26 -2.87 -6.04
CA GLY A 22 -11.91 -3.82 -4.98
C GLY A 22 -10.45 -3.75 -4.52
N ILE A 23 -9.62 -2.86 -5.09
CA ILE A 23 -8.22 -2.71 -4.68
C ILE A 23 -8.17 -1.97 -3.34
N GLY A 24 -7.63 -2.63 -2.32
CA GLY A 24 -7.44 -2.08 -0.97
C GLY A 24 -6.03 -1.55 -0.72
N TYR A 25 -5.92 -0.36 -0.13
CA TYR A 25 -4.69 0.32 0.23
C TYR A 25 -4.58 0.46 1.76
N LYS A 26 -3.43 0.08 2.33
CA LYS A 26 -3.10 0.31 3.75
C LYS A 26 -2.45 1.67 4.01
N LEU A 27 -1.86 2.27 2.99
CA LEU A 27 -1.10 3.52 3.09
C LEU A 27 -1.43 4.41 1.90
N ILE A 28 -1.73 5.67 2.16
CA ILE A 28 -1.87 6.69 1.11
C ILE A 28 -0.65 7.59 1.19
N VAL A 29 0.10 7.65 0.09
CA VAL A 29 1.25 8.55 -0.04
C VAL A 29 0.81 9.77 -0.85
N VAL A 30 0.89 10.94 -0.25
CA VAL A 30 0.62 12.22 -0.91
C VAL A 30 1.98 12.83 -1.23
N PRO A 31 2.35 12.96 -2.52
CA PRO A 31 3.61 13.60 -2.88
C PRO A 31 3.57 15.09 -2.49
N GLU A 32 4.72 15.77 -2.56
CA GLU A 32 4.72 17.22 -2.40
C GLU A 32 3.90 17.87 -3.53
N LEU A 33 2.74 18.40 -3.18
CA LEU A 33 1.84 19.06 -4.11
C LEU A 33 1.98 20.58 -3.95
N ARG A 34 2.26 21.29 -5.05
CA ARG A 34 2.34 22.76 -5.05
C ARG A 34 0.98 23.43 -4.85
N ALA A 35 -0.08 22.78 -5.34
CA ALA A 35 -1.47 23.21 -5.18
C ALA A 35 -2.35 21.97 -5.07
N VAL A 36 -3.30 21.98 -4.13
CA VAL A 36 -4.23 20.88 -3.89
C VAL A 36 -5.64 21.44 -3.90
N TYR A 37 -6.54 20.80 -4.64
CA TYR A 37 -7.94 21.18 -4.63
C TYR A 37 -8.53 20.91 -3.23
N ARG A 38 -9.35 21.84 -2.72
CA ARG A 38 -9.92 21.74 -1.36
C ARG A 38 -10.63 20.41 -1.11
N GLY A 39 -11.42 19.93 -2.09
CA GLY A 39 -12.11 18.64 -1.98
C GLY A 39 -11.19 17.43 -1.80
N VAL A 40 -9.96 17.46 -2.36
CA VAL A 40 -8.96 16.41 -2.07
C VAL A 40 -8.52 16.46 -0.62
N VAL A 41 -8.22 17.66 -0.11
CA VAL A 41 -7.79 17.82 1.28
C VAL A 41 -8.88 17.36 2.24
N GLU A 42 -10.13 17.74 1.99
CA GLU A 42 -11.28 17.33 2.80
C GLU A 42 -11.46 15.80 2.78
N LYS A 43 -11.37 15.16 1.61
CA LYS A 43 -11.47 13.69 1.53
C LYS A 43 -10.30 12.99 2.19
N LEU A 44 -9.08 13.52 2.07
CA LEU A 44 -7.91 12.96 2.76
C LEU A 44 -8.06 13.09 4.28
N LEU A 45 -8.57 14.22 4.77
CA LEU A 45 -8.87 14.40 6.20
C LEU A 45 -9.97 13.44 6.66
N GLU A 46 -11.04 13.26 5.88
CA GLU A 46 -12.09 12.27 6.16
C GLU A 46 -11.51 10.85 6.29
N LEU A 47 -10.62 10.46 5.36
CA LEU A 47 -9.95 9.16 5.39
C LEU A 47 -8.97 9.02 6.57
N VAL A 48 -8.33 10.10 6.99
CA VAL A 48 -7.40 10.07 8.14
C VAL A 48 -8.15 10.03 9.47
N ASP A 49 -9.17 10.86 9.62
CA ASP A 49 -9.91 11.04 10.87
C ASP A 49 -10.90 9.91 11.12
N GLY A 50 -11.61 9.44 10.08
CA GLY A 50 -12.54 8.33 10.20
C GLY A 50 -11.82 6.99 10.36
N VAL A 51 -10.79 6.77 9.55
CA VAL A 51 -10.32 5.43 9.21
C VAL A 51 -9.00 5.07 9.93
N ARG A 52 -8.40 6.04 10.64
CA ARG A 52 -7.04 5.95 11.20
C ARG A 52 -6.01 5.59 10.14
N HIS A 53 -6.26 5.94 8.88
CA HIS A 53 -5.36 5.54 7.81
C HIS A 53 -4.08 6.31 7.87
N PRO A 54 -2.95 5.60 7.82
CA PRO A 54 -1.68 6.28 7.77
C PRO A 54 -1.53 7.01 6.44
N LEU A 55 -1.28 8.30 6.56
CA LEU A 55 -1.01 9.18 5.43
C LEU A 55 0.46 9.60 5.49
N VAL A 56 1.19 9.43 4.39
CA VAL A 56 2.59 9.85 4.31
C VAL A 56 2.70 11.07 3.43
N CYS A 57 3.21 12.17 4.01
CA CYS A 57 3.44 13.45 3.34
C CYS A 57 4.94 13.80 3.42
N PRO A 58 5.76 13.48 2.42
CA PRO A 58 7.16 13.86 2.41
C PRO A 58 7.30 15.38 2.18
N GLY A 59 7.96 16.10 3.09
CA GLY A 59 8.55 17.41 2.78
C GLY A 59 7.95 18.64 3.48
N ARG A 60 6.77 18.58 4.11
CA ARG A 60 6.23 19.70 4.92
C ARG A 60 5.40 19.24 6.12
N ALA A 61 5.29 20.14 7.11
CA ALA A 61 4.60 19.95 8.38
C ALA A 61 3.19 19.37 8.18
N ALA A 62 3.04 18.09 8.51
CA ALA A 62 1.75 17.50 8.79
C ALA A 62 1.02 18.41 9.80
N ARG A 63 -0.23 18.78 9.50
CA ARG A 63 -1.06 19.39 10.54
C ARG A 63 -1.18 18.39 11.71
N PRO A 64 -1.20 18.85 12.97
CA PRO A 64 -1.38 17.95 14.10
C PRO A 64 -2.83 17.43 14.09
N GLY A 65 -3.00 16.14 13.80
CA GLY A 65 -4.27 15.43 13.77
C GLY A 65 -4.17 14.16 12.91
N GLY A 66 -4.45 12.99 13.51
CA GLY A 66 -4.45 11.68 12.84
C GLY A 66 -3.08 11.03 12.59
N ASN A 67 -3.08 9.87 11.91
CA ASN A 67 -1.89 9.07 11.58
C ASN A 67 -1.09 9.65 10.39
N ILE A 68 -0.66 10.90 10.47
CA ILE A 68 0.09 11.56 9.38
C ILE A 68 1.60 11.51 9.65
N PHE A 69 2.36 10.90 8.75
CA PHE A 69 3.81 10.76 8.84
C PHE A 69 4.51 11.70 7.87
N ASN A 70 5.34 12.61 8.40
CA ASN A 70 6.29 13.40 7.61
C ASN A 70 7.63 12.64 7.51
N SER A 71 7.64 11.53 6.77
CA SER A 71 8.82 10.68 6.60
C SER A 71 8.85 10.05 5.21
N THR A 72 9.91 9.29 4.90
CA THR A 72 9.95 8.46 3.70
C THR A 72 9.03 7.24 3.86
N THR A 73 8.52 6.71 2.75
CA THR A 73 7.64 5.54 2.75
C THR A 73 8.19 4.35 3.57
N PRO A 74 9.48 3.97 3.50
CA PRO A 74 10.00 2.85 4.29
C PRO A 74 9.93 3.07 5.81
N ILE A 75 10.20 4.30 6.26
CA ILE A 75 10.14 4.65 7.69
C ILE A 75 8.69 4.58 8.18
N ALA A 76 7.76 5.15 7.41
CA ALA A 76 6.35 5.10 7.75
C ALA A 76 5.83 3.65 7.81
N LEU A 77 6.16 2.81 6.82
CA LEU A 77 5.76 1.40 6.82
C LEU A 77 6.29 0.66 8.06
N THR A 78 7.53 0.94 8.47
CA THR A 78 8.14 0.36 9.67
C THR A 78 7.41 0.81 10.94
N ASN A 79 7.11 2.11 11.07
CA ASN A 79 6.39 2.66 12.23
C ASN A 79 4.96 2.12 12.36
N LEU A 80 4.39 1.65 11.25
CA LEU A 80 3.05 1.07 11.19
C LEU A 80 3.05 -0.45 11.32
N ASP A 81 4.21 -1.05 11.57
CA ASP A 81 4.42 -2.50 11.55
C ASP A 81 3.88 -3.17 10.27
N ILE A 82 3.94 -2.44 9.14
CA ILE A 82 3.58 -2.97 7.84
C ILE A 82 4.81 -3.64 7.27
N GLN A 83 4.87 -4.96 7.45
CA GLN A 83 5.92 -5.78 6.87
C GLN A 83 5.92 -5.71 5.33
N PRO A 84 7.10 -5.72 4.69
CA PRO A 84 7.21 -5.78 3.25
C PRO A 84 6.56 -7.05 2.71
N ASP A 85 5.98 -6.95 1.52
CA ASP A 85 5.30 -8.08 0.89
C ASP A 85 6.27 -9.10 0.27
N LEU A 86 7.41 -8.60 -0.21
CA LEU A 86 8.51 -9.39 -0.75
C LEU A 86 9.83 -8.76 -0.31
N THR A 87 10.76 -9.60 0.15
CA THR A 87 12.13 -9.22 0.49
C THR A 87 13.13 -10.09 -0.25
N LEU A 88 14.31 -9.52 -0.54
CA LEU A 88 15.40 -10.19 -1.23
C LEU A 88 16.64 -10.28 -0.33
N THR A 89 17.30 -11.43 -0.33
CA THR A 89 18.56 -11.66 0.40
C THR A 89 19.63 -12.25 -0.55
N PRO A 90 20.82 -11.62 -0.69
CA PRO A 90 21.21 -10.36 -0.07
C PRO A 90 20.36 -9.19 -0.59
N LYS A 91 20.26 -8.12 0.22
CA LYS A 91 19.61 -6.89 -0.23
C LYS A 91 20.40 -6.34 -1.41
N LEU A 92 19.75 -6.25 -2.57
CA LEU A 92 20.31 -5.60 -3.72
C LEU A 92 20.09 -4.10 -3.59
N ASN A 93 21.14 -3.31 -3.76
CA ASN A 93 21.02 -1.85 -3.91
C ASN A 93 20.52 -1.46 -5.31
N ASP A 94 20.48 -2.41 -6.24
CA ASP A 94 20.06 -2.18 -7.62
C ASP A 94 18.56 -2.41 -7.74
N ALA A 95 17.81 -1.35 -8.08
CA ALA A 95 16.36 -1.34 -8.15
C ALA A 95 15.81 -2.03 -9.42
N ALA A 96 16.32 -3.23 -9.73
CA ALA A 96 16.10 -3.90 -10.99
C ALA A 96 15.43 -5.28 -10.87
N ILE A 97 15.11 -5.72 -9.65
CA ILE A 97 14.19 -6.84 -9.46
C ILE A 97 12.80 -6.25 -9.20
N TYR A 98 11.91 -6.43 -10.17
CA TYR A 98 10.52 -6.00 -10.07
C TYR A 98 9.66 -7.19 -9.65
N PHE A 99 8.56 -6.91 -8.93
CA PHE A 99 7.56 -7.91 -8.67
C PHE A 99 6.15 -7.34 -8.71
N VAL A 100 5.20 -8.21 -8.99
CA VAL A 100 3.76 -7.95 -8.88
C VAL A 100 3.16 -9.09 -8.07
N HIS A 101 2.40 -8.73 -7.03
CA HIS A 101 1.58 -9.66 -6.26
C HIS A 101 0.11 -9.51 -6.65
N ARG A 102 -0.57 -10.64 -6.86
CA ARG A 102 -2.01 -10.71 -7.08
C ARG A 102 -2.61 -11.82 -6.23
N VAL A 103 -3.86 -11.63 -5.82
CA VAL A 103 -4.67 -12.70 -5.23
C VAL A 103 -5.71 -13.10 -6.27
N ILE A 104 -5.70 -14.36 -6.70
CA ILE A 104 -6.66 -14.91 -7.68
C ILE A 104 -7.26 -16.17 -7.06
N ASP A 105 -8.59 -16.22 -6.92
CA ASP A 105 -9.32 -17.34 -6.32
C ASP A 105 -8.77 -17.76 -4.94
N GLY A 106 -8.36 -16.77 -4.13
CA GLY A 106 -7.76 -16.98 -2.81
C GLY A 106 -6.30 -17.45 -2.83
N ALA A 107 -5.70 -17.66 -3.99
CA ALA A 107 -4.29 -17.99 -4.12
C ALA A 107 -3.43 -16.73 -4.33
N ASP A 108 -2.32 -16.66 -3.60
CA ASP A 108 -1.29 -15.63 -3.80
C ASP A 108 -0.40 -15.98 -4.99
N ILE A 109 -0.34 -15.08 -5.98
CA ILE A 109 0.47 -15.21 -7.19
C ILE A 109 1.49 -14.09 -7.23
N TYR A 110 2.77 -14.46 -7.24
CA TYR A 110 3.91 -13.54 -7.36
C TYR A 110 4.57 -13.69 -8.73
N SER A 111 4.56 -12.61 -9.51
CA SER A 111 5.35 -12.50 -10.74
C SER A 111 6.62 -11.71 -10.44
N VAL A 112 7.79 -12.33 -10.54
CA VAL A 112 9.10 -11.70 -10.28
C VAL A 112 9.90 -11.62 -11.56
N MET A 113 10.53 -10.47 -11.81
CA MET A 113 11.29 -10.20 -13.02
C MET A 113 12.66 -9.60 -12.68
N ASN A 114 13.72 -10.20 -13.22
CA ASN A 114 15.06 -9.63 -13.18
C ASN A 114 15.31 -8.77 -14.42
N ALA A 115 15.33 -7.45 -14.24
CA ALA A 115 15.62 -6.49 -15.30
C ALA A 115 17.12 -6.17 -15.44
N LEU A 116 17.99 -6.81 -14.67
CA LEU A 116 19.43 -6.67 -14.83
C LEU A 116 19.90 -7.42 -16.08
N ARG A 117 20.93 -6.89 -16.72
CA ARG A 117 21.62 -7.54 -17.85
C ARG A 117 22.54 -8.70 -17.42
N LYS A 118 22.36 -9.20 -16.19
CA LYS A 118 23.14 -10.29 -15.60
C LYS A 118 22.23 -11.16 -14.74
N SER A 119 22.61 -12.43 -14.59
CA SER A 119 22.00 -13.31 -13.61
C SER A 119 22.26 -12.78 -12.19
N VAL A 120 21.34 -13.12 -11.30
CA VAL A 120 21.41 -12.77 -9.88
C VAL A 120 21.04 -14.01 -9.09
N ASP A 121 21.86 -14.34 -8.10
CA ASP A 121 21.54 -15.34 -7.10
C ASP A 121 20.99 -14.64 -5.86
N VAL A 122 19.70 -14.85 -5.58
CA VAL A 122 18.98 -14.25 -4.45
C VAL A 122 17.97 -15.21 -3.88
N VAL A 123 17.78 -15.13 -2.56
CA VAL A 123 16.66 -15.73 -1.85
C VAL A 123 15.51 -14.73 -1.82
N ILE A 124 14.34 -15.16 -2.29
CA ILE A 124 13.09 -14.41 -2.23
C ILE A 124 12.31 -14.90 -1.02
N SER A 125 11.91 -13.98 -0.14
CA SER A 125 10.99 -14.28 0.96
C SER A 125 9.72 -13.47 0.75
N VAL A 126 8.58 -14.15 0.68
CA VAL A 126 7.26 -13.55 0.48
C VAL A 126 6.48 -13.57 1.77
N ARG A 127 5.65 -12.55 2.00
CA ARG A 127 4.72 -12.53 3.11
C ARG A 127 3.52 -13.40 2.77
N ALA A 128 3.45 -14.58 3.39
CA ALA A 128 2.24 -15.39 3.34
C ALA A 128 1.11 -14.63 4.04
N LEU A 129 0.06 -14.29 3.30
CA LEU A 129 -1.19 -13.89 3.93
C LEU A 129 -1.83 -15.15 4.52
N PRO A 130 -2.38 -15.09 5.74
CA PRO A 130 -3.18 -16.21 6.21
C PRO A 130 -4.29 -16.42 5.19
N LEU A 131 -4.46 -17.67 4.73
CA LEU A 131 -5.65 -18.09 4.00
C LEU A 131 -6.82 -17.79 4.92
N SER A 132 -7.43 -16.61 4.76
CA SER A 132 -8.72 -16.32 5.34
C SER A 132 -9.62 -17.40 4.78
N LEU A 133 -9.95 -18.39 5.62
CA LEU A 133 -10.85 -19.48 5.32
C LEU A 133 -12.16 -18.86 4.82
N HIS A 134 -12.29 -18.65 3.52
CA HIS A 134 -13.58 -18.55 2.86
C HIS A 134 -14.17 -19.95 2.85
N GLN A 135 -14.46 -20.45 4.06
CA GLN A 135 -15.51 -21.42 4.25
C GLN A 135 -16.80 -20.61 4.22
N THR A 136 -17.31 -20.32 3.03
CA THR A 136 -18.75 -20.18 2.89
C THR A 136 -19.32 -21.53 3.29
N PRO A 137 -20.07 -21.63 4.40
CA PRO A 137 -20.78 -22.86 4.67
C PRO A 137 -21.72 -23.09 3.49
N LEU A 138 -21.58 -24.25 2.83
CA LEU A 138 -22.58 -24.74 1.90
C LEU A 138 -23.87 -24.92 2.71
N GLU A 139 -24.76 -23.93 2.66
CA GLU A 139 -26.13 -24.13 3.09
C GLU A 139 -26.79 -25.09 2.08
N HIS A 140 -27.05 -26.31 2.55
CA HIS A 140 -27.82 -27.34 1.87
C HIS A 140 -29.31 -27.21 2.22
#